data_AF-A0A8J3KEE0-F1
#
_entry.id   AF-A0A8J3KEE0-F1
#
_cell.length_a   1.000
_cell.length_b   1.000
_cell.length_c   1.000
_cell.angle_alpha   90.00
_cell.angle_beta   90.00
_cell.angle_gamma   90.00
#
_symmetry.space_group_name_H-M   'P 1'
#
loop_
_entity.id
_entity.type
_entity.pdbx_description
1 polymer ?
#
loop_
_entity_poly.entity_id
_entity_poly.type
_entity_poly.pdbx_seq_one_letter_code
_entity_poly.pdbx_strand_id
1 'polypeptide(L)'
;MKLLRRLGTAVFVLAALAAGQAVHSAEPNLNHALRPFPVAGEVGAEVAARTFTARVQLVRCAAALRIGEHVLDTQGVWIIAKLRVGARFKPTSIAYAAARDGAGKVYQTTDRVSLDLVSGGLTMQPGLPYEGEIAIEVPTASAGSLTLLLADNSLDQRMDSMTEIGLPISDGNACSAEPTTLLAPKAVS
;
A
#
# COMPACT_ATOMS: atom_id res chain seq x y z
N MET A 1 57.46 -21.21 19.65
CA MET A 1 56.73 -21.70 18.45
C MET A 1 55.22 -21.88 18.67
N LYS A 2 54.74 -22.59 19.71
CA LYS A 2 53.30 -22.77 19.97
C LYS A 2 52.52 -21.46 20.21
N LEU A 3 53.13 -20.49 20.91
CA LEU A 3 52.50 -19.20 21.22
C LEU A 3 52.31 -18.31 19.98
N LEU A 4 53.34 -18.21 19.12
CA LEU A 4 53.24 -17.50 17.83
C LEU A 4 52.17 -18.12 16.92
N ARG A 5 52.08 -19.46 16.89
CA ARG A 5 51.06 -20.15 16.09
C ARG A 5 49.65 -19.83 16.58
N ARG A 6 49.43 -19.80 17.91
CA ARG A 6 48.15 -19.42 18.52
C ARG A 6 47.77 -17.96 18.24
N LEU A 7 48.74 -17.05 18.31
CA LEU A 7 48.54 -15.63 17.97
C LEU A 7 48.18 -15.45 16.49
N GLY A 8 48.89 -16.12 15.58
CA GLY A 8 48.58 -16.09 14.14
C GLY A 8 47.20 -16.63 13.83
N THR A 9 46.79 -17.74 14.46
CA THR A 9 45.42 -18.27 14.32
C THR A 9 44.38 -17.30 14.86
N ALA A 10 44.60 -16.68 16.02
CA ALA A 10 43.67 -15.71 16.59
C ALA A 10 43.49 -14.47 15.68
N VAL A 11 44.59 -13.92 15.16
CA VAL A 11 44.56 -12.80 14.21
C VAL A 11 43.83 -13.18 12.93
N PHE A 12 44.09 -14.36 12.39
CA PHE A 12 43.42 -14.83 11.17
C PHE A 12 41.92 -15.02 11.38
N VAL A 13 41.50 -15.60 12.51
CA VAL A 13 40.08 -15.75 12.86
C VAL A 13 39.42 -14.39 13.01
N LEU A 14 40.05 -13.44 13.70
CA LEU A 14 39.52 -12.08 13.84
C LEU A 14 39.42 -11.36 12.50
N ALA A 15 40.40 -11.50 11.62
CA ALA A 15 40.36 -10.94 10.28
C ALA A 15 39.22 -11.55 9.44
N ALA A 16 39.03 -12.86 9.51
CA ALA A 16 37.93 -13.54 8.83
C ALA A 16 36.55 -13.10 9.36
N LEU A 17 36.40 -12.94 10.68
CA LEU A 17 35.17 -12.42 11.29
C LEU A 17 34.90 -10.96 10.89
N ALA A 18 35.93 -10.11 10.91
CA ALA A 18 35.79 -8.72 10.50
C ALA A 18 35.40 -8.61 9.02
N ALA A 19 36.00 -9.42 8.14
CA ALA A 19 35.63 -9.50 6.74
C ALA A 19 34.18 -9.99 6.56
N GLY A 20 33.77 -11.03 7.30
CA GLY A 20 32.40 -11.53 7.29
C GLY A 20 31.37 -10.49 7.77
N GLN A 21 31.68 -9.74 8.83
CA GLN A 21 30.82 -8.66 9.32
C GLN A 21 30.73 -7.50 8.33
N ALA A 22 31.84 -7.13 7.68
CA ALA A 22 31.83 -6.09 6.66
C ALA A 22 30.91 -6.47 5.49
N VAL A 23 30.99 -7.72 5.00
CA VAL A 23 30.09 -8.23 3.96
C VAL A 23 28.64 -8.25 4.44
N HIS A 24 28.37 -8.77 5.64
CA HIS A 24 27.01 -8.84 6.18
C HIS A 24 26.38 -7.46 6.38
N SER A 25 27.16 -6.46 6.80
CA SER A 25 26.68 -5.08 6.97
C SER A 25 26.41 -4.35 5.65
N ALA A 26 27.03 -4.80 4.55
CA ALA A 26 26.88 -4.22 3.23
C ALA A 26 25.70 -4.83 2.45
N GLU A 27 25.20 -6.00 2.85
CA GLU A 27 24.02 -6.60 2.22
C GLU A 27 22.77 -5.76 2.51
N PRO A 28 21.93 -5.47 1.49
CA PRO A 28 20.61 -4.95 1.73
C PRO A 28 19.88 -5.89 2.68
N ASN A 29 19.28 -5.34 3.74
CA ASN A 29 18.50 -6.15 4.66
C ASN A 29 17.43 -6.95 3.87
N LEU A 30 17.05 -8.13 4.38
CA LEU A 30 16.11 -9.02 3.69
C LEU A 30 14.80 -8.33 3.30
N ASN A 31 14.35 -7.34 4.09
CA ASN A 31 13.16 -6.56 3.80
C ASN A 31 13.31 -5.71 2.53
N HIS A 32 14.50 -5.14 2.30
CA HIS A 32 14.80 -4.41 1.08
C HIS A 32 14.98 -5.34 -0.12
N ALA A 33 15.61 -6.51 0.08
CA ALA A 33 15.80 -7.49 -0.99
C ALA A 33 14.48 -8.07 -1.50
N LEU A 34 13.50 -8.23 -0.61
CA LEU A 34 12.21 -8.84 -0.90
C LEU A 34 11.08 -7.83 -1.06
N ARG A 35 11.37 -6.52 -1.10
CA ARG A 35 10.32 -5.50 -1.21
C ARG A 35 9.50 -5.68 -2.50
N PRO A 36 8.23 -5.23 -2.51
CA PRO A 36 7.48 -5.10 -3.75
C PRO A 36 8.19 -4.20 -4.76
N PHE A 37 7.92 -4.40 -6.05
CA PHE A 37 8.36 -3.52 -7.13
C PHE A 37 7.37 -2.36 -7.26
N PRO A 38 7.75 -1.12 -6.87
CA PRO A 38 6.84 0.01 -6.93
C PRO A 38 6.59 0.43 -8.37
N VAL A 39 5.32 0.66 -8.70
CA VAL A 39 4.88 1.28 -9.95
C VAL A 39 4.23 2.60 -9.57
N ALA A 40 5.01 3.68 -9.64
CA ALA A 40 4.57 5.01 -9.24
C ALA A 40 3.56 5.60 -10.24
N GLY A 41 2.61 6.37 -9.74
CA GLY A 41 1.72 7.17 -10.56
C GLY A 41 1.02 8.28 -9.80
N GLU A 42 0.23 9.04 -10.52
CA GLU A 42 -0.45 10.25 -10.03
C GLU A 42 -1.96 10.09 -10.14
N VAL A 43 -2.71 10.88 -9.35
CA VAL A 43 -4.17 10.97 -9.50
C VAL A 43 -4.51 11.38 -10.92
N GLY A 44 -5.51 10.70 -11.49
CA GLY A 44 -5.96 10.92 -12.85
C GLY A 44 -5.14 10.19 -13.91
N ALA A 45 -4.01 9.55 -13.58
CA ALA A 45 -3.27 8.71 -14.51
C ALA A 45 -3.64 7.23 -14.32
N GLU A 46 -3.61 6.45 -15.41
CA GLU A 46 -3.67 5.00 -15.30
C GLU A 46 -2.28 4.44 -14.96
N VAL A 47 -2.23 3.62 -13.91
CA VAL A 47 -1.03 2.95 -13.41
C VAL A 47 -1.17 1.47 -13.68
N ALA A 48 -0.23 0.90 -14.42
CA ALA A 48 -0.28 -0.49 -14.84
C ALA A 48 0.66 -1.36 -13.99
N ALA A 49 0.11 -2.02 -12.97
CA ALA A 49 0.79 -3.11 -12.28
C ALA A 49 0.94 -4.34 -13.19
N ARG A 50 1.57 -5.42 -12.69
CA ARG A 50 1.82 -6.63 -13.48
C ARG A 50 0.51 -7.27 -13.97
N THR A 51 -0.49 -7.39 -13.11
CA THR A 51 -1.72 -8.17 -13.36
C THR A 51 -2.98 -7.28 -13.47
N PHE A 52 -2.94 -6.05 -12.96
CA PHE A 52 -4.07 -5.13 -12.96
C PHE A 52 -3.65 -3.70 -13.39
N THR A 53 -4.63 -2.88 -13.76
CA THR A 53 -4.50 -1.43 -13.86
C THR A 53 -5.30 -0.76 -12.75
N ALA A 54 -4.83 0.40 -12.30
CA ALA A 54 -5.53 1.23 -11.34
C ALA A 54 -5.41 2.70 -11.72
N ARG A 55 -6.49 3.45 -11.54
CA ARG A 55 -6.55 4.90 -11.72
C ARG A 55 -7.35 5.50 -10.59
N VAL A 56 -6.70 6.33 -9.77
CA VAL A 56 -7.40 7.17 -8.80
C VAL A 56 -8.07 8.31 -9.57
N GLN A 57 -9.38 8.40 -9.54
CA GLN A 57 -10.16 9.42 -10.25
C GLN A 57 -10.43 10.65 -9.38
N LEU A 58 -10.73 10.41 -8.11
CA LEU A 58 -11.10 11.45 -7.15
C LEU A 58 -10.64 11.01 -5.76
N VAL A 59 -10.22 11.97 -4.95
CA VAL A 59 -9.89 11.77 -3.54
C VAL A 59 -10.71 12.74 -2.71
N ARG A 60 -11.33 12.23 -1.65
CA ARG A 60 -12.10 13.00 -0.67
C ARG A 60 -11.63 12.62 0.73
N CYS A 61 -11.92 13.47 1.70
CA CYS A 61 -11.76 13.09 3.09
C CYS A 61 -12.87 13.66 3.98
N ALA A 62 -13.20 12.91 5.03
CA ALA A 62 -14.29 13.24 5.94
C ALA A 62 -14.02 12.71 7.35
N ALA A 63 -14.61 13.34 8.37
CA ALA A 63 -14.53 12.90 9.77
C ALA A 63 -15.39 11.65 10.03
N ALA A 64 -16.41 11.41 9.20
CA ALA A 64 -17.30 10.26 9.31
C ALA A 64 -17.67 9.69 7.93
N LEU A 65 -17.95 8.38 7.89
CA LEU A 65 -18.34 7.64 6.70
C LEU A 65 -19.79 7.16 6.83
N ARG A 66 -20.63 7.39 5.82
CA ARG A 66 -22.01 6.90 5.78
C ARG A 66 -22.13 5.69 4.85
N ILE A 67 -22.73 4.62 5.35
CA ILE A 67 -23.00 3.37 4.61
C ILE A 67 -24.44 2.95 4.87
N GLY A 68 -25.29 3.09 3.86
CA GLY A 68 -26.74 2.98 4.04
C GLY A 68 -27.21 3.94 5.14
N GLU A 69 -27.91 3.39 6.13
CA GLU A 69 -28.42 4.14 7.30
C GLU A 69 -27.39 4.28 8.43
N HIS A 70 -26.22 3.63 8.32
CA HIS A 70 -25.20 3.65 9.37
C HIS A 70 -24.15 4.73 9.13
N VAL A 71 -23.72 5.38 10.21
CA VAL A 71 -22.60 6.33 10.21
C VAL A 71 -21.45 5.73 11.03
N LEU A 72 -20.25 5.75 10.47
CA LEU A 72 -19.03 5.26 11.07
C LEU A 72 -18.11 6.43 11.39
N ASP A 73 -17.95 6.69 12.68
CA ASP A 73 -16.99 7.67 13.18
C ASP A 73 -15.58 7.06 13.28
N THR A 74 -14.59 7.93 13.37
CA THR A 74 -13.17 7.58 13.61
C THR A 74 -12.52 8.62 14.51
N GLN A 75 -11.40 8.28 15.15
CA GLN A 75 -10.58 9.24 15.91
C GLN A 75 -9.67 10.08 15.01
N GLY A 76 -9.56 9.72 13.73
CA GLY A 76 -8.80 10.46 12.73
C GLY A 76 -9.71 11.02 11.64
N VAL A 77 -9.39 10.70 10.40
CA VAL A 77 -10.20 11.01 9.22
C VAL A 77 -10.30 9.80 8.31
N TRP A 78 -11.40 9.72 7.58
CA TRP A 78 -11.57 8.81 6.47
C TRP A 78 -10.98 9.42 5.20
N ILE A 79 -10.15 8.65 4.52
CA ILE A 79 -9.62 8.96 3.20
C ILE A 79 -10.40 8.11 2.20
N ILE A 80 -11.16 8.75 1.32
CA ILE A 80 -12.01 8.09 0.34
C ILE A 80 -11.40 8.29 -1.05
N ALA A 81 -11.04 7.19 -1.71
CA ALA A 81 -10.49 7.22 -3.06
C ALA A 81 -11.46 6.54 -4.04
N LYS A 82 -11.90 7.28 -5.06
CA LYS A 82 -12.61 6.71 -6.21
C LYS A 82 -11.60 6.11 -7.17
N LEU A 83 -11.73 4.83 -7.44
CA LEU A 83 -10.84 4.06 -8.28
C LEU A 83 -11.56 3.59 -9.54
N ARG A 84 -10.82 3.54 -10.64
CA ARG A 84 -11.09 2.67 -11.78
C ARG A 84 -10.01 1.61 -11.83
N VAL A 85 -10.39 0.34 -11.79
CA VAL A 85 -9.48 -0.80 -11.76
C VAL A 85 -9.86 -1.82 -12.83
N GLY A 86 -8.89 -2.58 -13.33
CA GLY A 86 -9.16 -3.61 -14.32
C GLY A 86 -8.10 -4.69 -14.33
N ALA A 87 -8.48 -5.90 -14.74
CA ALA A 87 -7.52 -6.97 -15.01
C ALA A 87 -6.84 -6.73 -16.38
N ARG A 88 -5.53 -7.04 -16.47
CA ARG A 88 -4.75 -6.84 -17.71
C ARG A 88 -4.84 -8.04 -18.65
N PHE A 89 -4.35 -9.19 -18.20
CA PHE A 89 -4.10 -10.35 -19.07
C PHE A 89 -4.83 -11.62 -18.65
N LYS A 90 -5.24 -11.71 -17.38
CA LYS A 90 -5.95 -12.85 -16.80
C LYS A 90 -6.92 -12.38 -15.71
N PRO A 91 -7.94 -13.17 -15.36
CA PRO A 91 -8.78 -12.86 -14.21
C PRO A 91 -7.93 -12.56 -12.97
N THR A 92 -8.17 -11.42 -12.33
CA THR A 92 -7.34 -10.90 -11.24
C THR A 92 -8.23 -10.14 -10.25
N SER A 93 -7.94 -10.26 -8.96
CA SER A 93 -8.51 -9.43 -7.91
C SER A 93 -7.43 -8.52 -7.34
N ILE A 94 -7.78 -7.31 -6.95
CA ILE A 94 -6.95 -6.53 -6.01
C ILE A 94 -7.34 -7.02 -4.61
N ALA A 95 -6.35 -7.43 -3.82
CA ALA A 95 -6.55 -8.05 -2.51
C ALA A 95 -5.81 -7.31 -1.38
N TYR A 96 -5.11 -6.23 -1.71
CA TYR A 96 -4.43 -5.39 -0.75
C TYR A 96 -4.62 -3.93 -1.11
N ALA A 97 -5.04 -3.12 -0.14
CA ALA A 97 -5.06 -1.68 -0.22
C ALA A 97 -4.63 -1.05 1.12
N ALA A 98 -3.76 -0.05 1.04
CA ALA A 98 -3.31 0.69 2.20
C ALA A 98 -2.88 2.11 1.83
N ALA A 99 -2.84 3.02 2.80
CA ALA A 99 -2.23 4.33 2.67
C ALA A 99 -0.90 4.33 3.42
N ARG A 100 0.17 4.84 2.80
CA ARG A 100 1.47 5.07 3.46
C ARG A 100 1.66 6.57 3.64
N ASP A 101 1.98 7.00 4.85
CA ASP A 101 2.30 8.41 5.11
C ASP A 101 3.77 8.76 4.77
N GLY A 102 4.09 10.06 4.79
CA GLY A 102 5.44 10.55 4.56
C GLY A 102 6.50 10.05 5.55
N ALA A 103 6.10 9.53 6.71
CA ALA A 103 6.99 8.89 7.69
C ALA A 103 7.13 7.37 7.46
N GLY A 104 6.45 6.82 6.45
CA GLY A 104 6.49 5.41 6.10
C GLY A 104 5.53 4.52 6.90
N LYS A 105 4.66 5.09 7.74
CA LYS A 105 3.65 4.31 8.46
C LYS A 105 2.51 3.94 7.52
N VAL A 106 2.04 2.70 7.63
CA VAL A 106 1.05 2.10 6.74
C VAL A 106 -0.28 1.91 7.48
N TYR A 107 -1.36 2.34 6.85
CA TYR A 107 -2.74 2.23 7.33
C TYR A 107 -3.54 1.42 6.32
N GLN A 108 -4.04 0.25 6.73
CA GLN A 108 -4.82 -0.63 5.86
C GLN A 108 -6.28 -0.19 5.81
N THR A 109 -7.01 -0.68 4.79
CA THR A 109 -8.46 -0.55 4.72
C THR A 109 -9.15 -1.12 5.96
N THR A 110 -10.30 -0.54 6.32
CA THR A 110 -11.09 -0.98 7.49
C THR A 110 -11.84 -2.28 7.20
N ASP A 111 -11.93 -3.17 8.19
CA ASP A 111 -12.80 -4.36 8.13
C ASP A 111 -14.25 -4.05 8.55
N ARG A 112 -14.52 -2.81 8.96
CA ARG A 112 -15.86 -2.36 9.39
C ARG A 112 -16.87 -2.31 8.23
N VAL A 113 -16.39 -2.36 6.99
CA VAL A 113 -17.17 -2.16 5.76
C VAL A 113 -16.65 -3.06 4.65
N SER A 114 -17.54 -3.63 3.83
CA SER A 114 -17.09 -4.44 2.69
C SER A 114 -16.55 -3.54 1.58
N LEU A 115 -15.27 -3.73 1.24
CA LEU A 115 -14.57 -3.00 0.18
C LEU A 115 -14.16 -3.94 -0.95
N ASP A 116 -15.14 -4.57 -1.58
CA ASP A 116 -14.96 -5.68 -2.54
C ASP A 116 -14.00 -5.36 -3.69
N LEU A 117 -13.85 -4.08 -4.04
CA LEU A 117 -12.93 -3.61 -5.08
C LEU A 117 -11.46 -3.93 -4.76
N VAL A 118 -11.09 -4.04 -3.48
CA VAL A 118 -9.69 -4.20 -3.03
C VAL A 118 -9.50 -5.25 -1.93
N SER A 119 -10.56 -5.86 -1.42
CA SER A 119 -10.52 -6.91 -0.40
C SER A 119 -10.33 -8.32 -0.98
N GLY A 120 -10.19 -8.46 -2.29
CA GLY A 120 -10.15 -9.73 -3.00
C GLY A 120 -11.52 -10.32 -3.34
N GLY A 121 -12.61 -9.72 -2.85
CA GLY A 121 -13.99 -10.18 -3.08
C GLY A 121 -14.48 -10.06 -4.52
N LEU A 122 -13.85 -9.20 -5.33
CA LEU A 122 -14.18 -8.99 -6.74
C LEU A 122 -13.07 -9.50 -7.68
N THR A 123 -13.37 -10.54 -8.45
CA THR A 123 -12.50 -10.99 -9.56
C THR A 123 -12.83 -10.24 -10.84
N MET A 124 -11.92 -9.38 -11.29
CA MET A 124 -12.06 -8.63 -12.53
C MET A 124 -11.66 -9.49 -13.73
N GLN A 125 -12.40 -9.36 -14.83
CA GLN A 125 -12.08 -10.00 -16.11
C GLN A 125 -11.28 -9.03 -17.00
N PRO A 126 -10.32 -9.52 -17.81
CA PRO A 126 -9.63 -8.68 -18.79
C PRO A 126 -10.62 -7.97 -19.72
N GLY A 127 -10.42 -6.68 -19.93
CA GLY A 127 -11.29 -5.84 -20.76
C GLY A 127 -12.59 -5.37 -20.10
N LEU A 128 -12.87 -5.75 -18.85
CA LEU A 128 -14.04 -5.31 -18.08
C LEU A 128 -13.60 -4.57 -16.80
N PRO A 129 -13.32 -3.26 -16.88
CA PRO A 129 -12.93 -2.48 -15.71
C PRO A 129 -14.12 -2.20 -14.78
N TYR A 130 -13.80 -2.00 -13.51
CA TYR A 130 -14.73 -1.64 -12.45
C TYR A 130 -14.40 -0.26 -11.90
N GLU A 131 -15.43 0.48 -11.52
CA GLU A 131 -15.31 1.73 -10.76
C GLU A 131 -15.98 1.58 -9.41
N GLY A 132 -15.35 2.11 -8.36
CA GLY A 132 -15.91 2.13 -7.02
C GLY A 132 -15.08 3.00 -6.09
N GLU A 133 -15.51 3.12 -4.85
CA GLU A 133 -14.76 3.84 -3.83
C GLU A 133 -14.22 2.89 -2.77
N ILE A 134 -13.05 3.24 -2.23
CA ILE A 134 -12.48 2.62 -1.04
C ILE A 134 -12.31 3.66 0.05
N ALA A 135 -12.30 3.22 1.30
CA ALA A 135 -12.10 4.07 2.46
C ALA A 135 -10.99 3.52 3.37
N ILE A 136 -10.11 4.41 3.83
CA ILE A 136 -9.00 4.09 4.74
C ILE A 136 -9.06 5.07 5.92
N GLU A 137 -9.01 4.56 7.15
CA GLU A 137 -8.91 5.39 8.35
C GLU A 137 -7.45 5.80 8.59
N VAL A 138 -7.20 7.09 8.76
CA VAL A 138 -5.85 7.63 9.00
C VAL A 138 -5.91 8.66 10.13
N PRO A 139 -4.94 8.71 11.06
CA PRO A 139 -4.84 9.80 12.03
C PRO A 139 -4.76 11.16 11.32
N THR A 140 -5.46 12.17 11.84
CA THR A 140 -5.54 13.50 11.22
C THR A 140 -4.16 14.11 10.94
N ALA A 141 -3.21 13.89 11.84
CA ALA A 141 -1.82 14.37 11.70
C ALA A 141 -1.03 13.71 10.55
N SER A 142 -1.46 12.54 10.08
CA SER A 142 -0.78 11.77 9.03
C SER A 142 -1.41 11.96 7.64
N ALA A 143 -2.56 12.63 7.56
CA ALA A 143 -3.34 12.74 6.32
C ALA A 143 -2.73 13.68 5.26
N GLY A 144 -1.77 14.54 5.63
CA GLY A 144 -1.23 15.59 4.75
C GLY A 144 -0.21 15.13 3.69
N SER A 145 0.18 13.85 3.70
CA SER A 145 1.05 13.27 2.67
C SER A 145 0.84 11.77 2.63
N LEU A 146 -0.07 11.32 1.77
CA LEU A 146 -0.44 9.91 1.66
C LEU A 146 -0.13 9.35 0.27
N THR A 147 0.32 8.10 0.23
CA THR A 147 0.45 7.31 -0.99
C THR A 147 -0.45 6.09 -0.87
N LEU A 148 -1.38 5.92 -1.82
CA LEU A 148 -2.18 4.72 -1.94
C LEU A 148 -1.35 3.57 -2.52
N LEU A 149 -1.34 2.46 -1.81
CA LEU A 149 -0.69 1.21 -2.15
C LEU A 149 -1.75 0.19 -2.57
N LEU A 150 -1.61 -0.45 -3.74
CA LEU A 150 -2.49 -1.54 -4.18
C LEU A 150 -1.68 -2.73 -4.69
N ALA A 151 -2.10 -3.94 -4.33
CA ALA A 151 -1.54 -5.19 -4.84
C ALA A 151 -2.61 -6.28 -5.01
N ASP A 152 -2.30 -7.31 -5.79
CA ASP A 152 -3.18 -8.44 -6.09
C ASP A 152 -3.13 -9.57 -5.03
N ASN A 153 -2.32 -9.41 -3.98
CA ASN A 153 -2.14 -10.39 -2.92
C ASN A 153 -2.22 -9.75 -1.52
N SER A 154 -3.10 -10.28 -0.66
CA SER A 154 -3.32 -9.82 0.71
C SER A 154 -2.24 -10.28 1.70
N LEU A 155 -1.57 -11.40 1.44
CA LEU A 155 -0.69 -12.07 2.41
C LEU A 155 0.79 -11.78 2.18
N ASP A 156 1.22 -11.81 0.93
CA ASP A 156 2.63 -11.62 0.57
C ASP A 156 2.74 -10.69 -0.64
N GLN A 157 3.13 -9.45 -0.39
CA GLN A 157 3.36 -8.45 -1.43
C GLN A 157 4.82 -8.45 -1.94
N ARG A 158 5.68 -9.30 -1.38
CA ARG A 158 7.10 -9.34 -1.72
C ARG A 158 7.31 -9.78 -3.15
N MET A 159 8.32 -9.22 -3.80
CA MET A 159 8.75 -9.64 -5.14
C MET A 159 7.65 -9.56 -6.21
N ASP A 160 6.64 -8.71 -6.00
CA ASP A 160 5.55 -8.47 -6.95
C ASP A 160 5.29 -6.98 -7.15
N SER A 161 4.50 -6.62 -8.16
CA SER A 161 4.18 -5.22 -8.44
C SER A 161 3.23 -4.64 -7.40
N MET A 162 3.55 -3.45 -6.91
CA MET A 162 2.69 -2.63 -6.05
C MET A 162 2.49 -1.27 -6.72
N THR A 163 1.25 -0.84 -6.96
CA THR A 163 1.02 0.54 -7.40
C THR A 163 1.24 1.49 -6.24
N GLU A 164 1.92 2.60 -6.47
CA GLU A 164 2.10 3.66 -5.48
C GLU A 164 1.55 4.97 -6.07
N ILE A 165 0.40 5.44 -5.58
CA ILE A 165 -0.30 6.61 -6.13
C ILE A 165 -0.39 7.70 -5.08
N GLY A 166 0.24 8.85 -5.32
CA GLY A 166 0.15 10.01 -4.42
C GLY A 166 -1.28 10.51 -4.28
N LEU A 167 -1.73 10.79 -3.05
CA LEU A 167 -3.07 11.31 -2.77
C LEU A 167 -2.95 12.81 -2.41
N PRO A 168 -3.68 13.70 -3.10
CA PRO A 168 -3.55 15.15 -2.96
C PRO A 168 -4.36 15.68 -1.75
N ILE A 169 -4.07 15.18 -0.56
CA ILE A 169 -4.62 15.71 0.70
C ILE A 169 -3.50 16.46 1.41
N SER A 170 -3.70 17.76 1.61
CA SER A 170 -2.67 18.64 2.16
C SER A 170 -2.76 18.76 3.70
N ASP A 171 -3.95 18.64 4.26
CA ASP A 171 -4.21 18.77 5.70
C ASP A 171 -5.44 17.94 6.10
N GLY A 172 -5.29 17.08 7.11
CA GLY A 172 -6.39 16.29 7.66
C GLY A 172 -7.45 17.15 8.39
N ASN A 173 -7.07 18.32 8.91
CA ASN A 173 -8.01 19.21 9.59
C ASN A 173 -8.96 19.90 8.61
N ALA A 174 -8.63 19.92 7.32
CA ALA A 174 -9.47 20.47 6.26
C ALA A 174 -10.53 19.47 5.74
N CYS A 175 -10.57 18.25 6.30
CA CYS A 175 -11.52 17.23 5.89
C CYS A 175 -12.97 17.59 6.27
N SER A 176 -13.93 17.11 5.48
CA SER A 176 -15.34 17.39 5.70
C SER A 176 -15.79 16.96 7.10
N ALA A 177 -16.41 17.88 7.85
CA ALA A 177 -17.06 17.55 9.12
C ALA A 177 -18.33 16.72 8.91
N GLU A 178 -18.99 16.85 7.76
CA GLU A 178 -20.18 16.09 7.43
C GLU A 178 -19.84 14.66 6.98
N PRO A 179 -20.66 13.66 7.36
CA PRO A 179 -20.44 12.28 6.92
C PRO A 179 -20.57 12.14 5.40
N THR A 180 -19.59 11.48 4.80
CA THR A 180 -19.55 11.23 3.35
C THR A 180 -20.05 9.83 3.02
N THR A 181 -20.87 9.69 1.97
CA THR A 181 -21.33 8.39 1.48
C THR A 181 -20.27 7.70 0.62
N LEU A 182 -20.08 6.39 0.85
CA LEU A 182 -19.23 5.52 0.05
C LEU A 182 -19.99 4.93 -1.15
N LEU A 183 -19.42 5.00 -2.35
CA LEU A 183 -20.01 4.41 -3.55
C LEU A 183 -19.58 2.95 -3.75
N ALA A 184 -20.58 2.08 -3.94
CA ALA A 184 -20.35 0.67 -4.23
C ALA A 184 -19.67 0.45 -5.60
N PRO A 185 -18.90 -0.63 -5.77
CA PRO A 185 -18.33 -1.02 -7.05
C PRO A 185 -19.39 -1.28 -8.13
N LYS A 186 -19.10 -0.86 -9.36
CA LYS A 186 -19.88 -1.18 -10.55
C LYS A 186 -18.97 -1.43 -11.75
N ALA A 187 -19.35 -2.38 -12.60
CA ALA A 187 -18.69 -2.55 -13.89
C ALA A 187 -18.90 -1.30 -14.76
N VAL A 188 -17.90 -0.93 -15.54
CA VAL A 188 -18.02 0.16 -16.52
C VAL A 188 -18.16 -0.43 -17.91
N SER A 189 -19.29 -0.13 -18.56
CA SER A 189 -19.56 -0.42 -19.98
C SER A 189 -18.82 0.54 -20.90
#